data_AF-A0A9P9A2V2-F1
#
_entry.id   AF-A0A9P9A2V2-F1
#
_cell.length_a   1.000
_cell.length_b   1.000
_cell.length_c   1.000
_cell.angle_alpha   90.00
_cell.angle_beta   90.00
_cell.angle_gamma   90.00
#
_symmetry.space_group_name_H-M   'P 1'
#
loop_
_entity.id
_entity.type
_entity.pdbx_description
1 polymer ?
#
loop_
_entity_poly.entity_id
_entity_poly.type
_entity_poly.pdbx_seq_one_letter_code
_entity_poly.pdbx_strand_id
1 'polypeptide(L)'
;MADTQDPSQEDHIAHCINHIRQALQCHSDLTPMEWRLEGSNVILNTDTRHTCRDWDKIHAWESLRQTRFKDIEAWKNGSLVLVD
;
A
#
# COMPACT_ATOMS: atom_id res chain seq x y z
N MET A 1 -27.61 6.24 -24.41
CA MET A 1 -26.19 6.00 -24.75
C MET A 1 -25.58 5.45 -23.48
N ALA A 2 -25.34 4.14 -23.42
CA ALA A 2 -24.79 3.50 -22.22
C ALA A 2 -23.29 3.79 -22.19
N ASP A 3 -22.82 4.30 -21.06
CA ASP A 3 -21.42 4.57 -20.77
C ASP A 3 -20.64 3.24 -20.70
N THR A 4 -19.58 3.11 -21.49
CA THR A 4 -18.83 1.86 -21.71
C THR A 4 -17.44 1.90 -21.07
N GLN A 5 -17.29 2.49 -19.88
CA GLN A 5 -15.98 2.60 -19.20
C GLN A 5 -15.95 2.06 -17.78
N ASP A 6 -16.80 1.08 -17.43
CA ASP A 6 -16.59 0.31 -16.19
C ASP A 6 -15.59 -0.84 -16.46
N PRO A 7 -14.43 -0.88 -15.79
CA PRO A 7 -13.48 -1.99 -15.94
C PRO A 7 -14.12 -3.33 -15.57
N SER A 8 -13.65 -4.41 -16.18
CA SER A 8 -14.14 -5.73 -15.81
C SER A 8 -13.81 -6.04 -14.35
N GLN A 9 -14.63 -6.88 -13.70
CA GLN A 9 -14.35 -7.34 -12.35
C GLN A 9 -12.95 -7.98 -12.22
N GLU A 10 -12.48 -8.65 -13.29
CA GLU A 10 -11.15 -9.25 -13.36
C GLU A 10 -10.05 -8.18 -13.35
N ASP A 11 -10.20 -7.12 -14.14
CA ASP A 11 -9.26 -5.99 -14.18
C ASP A 11 -9.18 -5.25 -12.84
N HIS A 12 -10.32 -5.13 -12.16
CA HIS A 12 -10.38 -4.56 -10.81
C HIS A 12 -9.59 -5.39 -9.79
N ILE A 13 -9.79 -6.70 -9.80
CA ILE A 13 -9.07 -7.61 -8.89
C ILE A 13 -7.58 -7.63 -9.22
N ALA A 14 -7.21 -7.68 -10.50
CA ALA A 14 -5.83 -7.78 -10.95
C ALA A 14 -4.98 -6.58 -10.52
N HIS A 15 -5.48 -5.35 -10.70
CA HIS A 15 -4.73 -4.17 -10.28
C HIS A 15 -4.63 -4.07 -8.74
N CYS A 16 -5.68 -4.46 -8.01
CA CYS A 16 -5.68 -4.50 -6.54
C CYS A 16 -4.59 -5.46 -6.02
N ILE A 17 -4.54 -6.68 -6.56
CA ILE A 17 -3.49 -7.66 -6.22
C ILE A 17 -2.11 -7.08 -6.55
N ASN A 18 -1.98 -6.39 -7.70
CA ASN A 18 -0.72 -5.76 -8.07
C ASN A 18 -0.32 -4.64 -7.09
N HIS A 19 -1.26 -3.84 -6.57
CA HIS A 19 -0.98 -2.84 -5.54
C HIS A 19 -0.54 -3.48 -4.22
N ILE A 20 -1.22 -4.55 -3.77
CA ILE A 20 -0.82 -5.30 -2.56
C ILE A 20 0.60 -5.86 -2.73
N ARG A 21 0.87 -6.51 -3.87
CA ARG A 21 2.20 -7.05 -4.20
C ARG A 21 3.27 -5.95 -4.16
N GLN A 22 3.01 -4.78 -4.75
CA GLN A 22 3.93 -3.64 -4.74
C GLN A 22 4.15 -3.11 -3.32
N ALA A 23 3.09 -2.96 -2.52
CA ALA A 23 3.19 -2.53 -1.14
C ALA A 23 4.08 -3.47 -0.31
N LEU A 24 3.90 -4.79 -0.47
CA LEU A 24 4.72 -5.80 0.22
C LEU A 24 6.20 -5.76 -0.18
N GLN A 25 6.52 -5.61 -1.48
CA GLN A 25 7.91 -5.53 -1.92
C GLN A 25 8.60 -4.24 -1.47
N CYS A 26 7.90 -3.10 -1.53
CA CYS A 26 8.49 -1.80 -1.22
C CYS A 26 8.57 -1.54 0.29
N HIS A 27 7.72 -2.17 1.10
CA HIS A 27 7.63 -1.92 2.53
C HIS A 27 7.89 -3.17 3.37
N SER A 28 8.59 -4.16 2.81
CA SER A 28 8.87 -5.44 3.48
C SER A 28 9.45 -5.26 4.88
N ASP A 29 9.09 -6.19 5.76
CA ASP A 29 9.71 -6.29 7.07
C ASP A 29 11.14 -6.80 6.91
N LEU A 30 12.10 -6.03 7.43
CA LEU A 30 13.52 -6.33 7.39
C LEU A 30 14.03 -6.88 8.73
N THR A 31 13.13 -7.16 9.67
CA THR A 31 13.45 -7.81 10.94
C THR A 31 14.12 -9.16 10.63
N PRO A 32 15.37 -9.39 11.08
CA PRO A 32 16.06 -10.64 10.82
C PRO A 32 15.30 -11.84 11.42
N MET A 33 15.31 -12.97 10.73
CA MET A 33 14.87 -14.23 11.33
C MET A 33 15.97 -14.74 12.26
N GLU A 34 15.75 -14.60 13.57
CA GLU A 34 16.69 -15.07 14.57
C GLU A 34 16.56 -16.59 14.75
N TRP A 35 17.69 -17.26 14.94
CA TRP A 35 17.74 -18.70 15.20
C TRP A 35 18.47 -18.94 16.51
N ARG A 36 17.96 -19.87 17.33
CA ARG A 36 18.56 -20.24 18.62
C ARG A 36 18.94 -21.71 18.64
N LEU A 37 19.98 -22.03 19.41
CA LEU A 37 20.44 -23.39 19.65
C LEU A 37 19.77 -23.94 20.91
N GLU A 38 19.11 -25.09 20.79
CA GLU A 38 18.50 -25.82 21.90
C GLU A 38 19.03 -27.25 21.91
N GLY A 39 20.09 -27.49 22.70
CA GLY A 39 20.85 -28.74 22.66
C GLY A 39 21.55 -28.93 21.31
N SER A 40 21.14 -29.95 20.56
CA SER A 40 21.63 -30.24 19.20
C SER A 40 20.73 -29.69 18.09
N ASN A 41 19.66 -28.95 18.43
CA ASN A 41 18.68 -28.45 17.47
C ASN A 41 18.85 -26.95 17.21
N VAL A 42 18.70 -26.53 15.95
CA VAL A 42 18.59 -25.12 15.55
C VAL A 42 17.12 -24.82 15.31
N ILE A 43 16.57 -23.86 16.05
CA ILE A 43 15.12 -23.55 16.05
C ILE A 43 14.93 -22.07 15.72
N LEU A 44 13.94 -21.79 14.88
CA LEU A 44 13.56 -20.42 14.53
C LEU A 44 12.95 -19.71 15.75
N ASN A 45 13.41 -18.50 16.01
CA ASN A 45 12.88 -17.64 17.06
C ASN A 45 11.66 -16.87 16.55
N THR A 46 10.48 -17.46 16.74
CA THR A 46 9.21 -16.90 16.22
C THR A 46 8.67 -15.71 17.03
N ASP A 47 9.30 -15.38 18.16
CA ASP A 47 8.95 -14.23 19.02
C ASP A 47 9.86 -13.01 18.77
N THR A 48 10.64 -13.02 17.67
CA THR A 48 11.51 -11.91 17.29
C THR A 48 10.70 -10.61 17.23
N ARG A 49 11.21 -9.56 17.88
CA ARG A 49 10.51 -8.28 17.94
C ARG A 49 10.58 -7.58 16.59
N HIS A 50 9.42 -7.45 15.96
CA HIS A 50 9.24 -6.66 14.74
C HIS A 50 9.14 -5.16 15.05
N THR A 51 9.49 -4.32 14.07
CA THR A 51 9.35 -2.87 14.17
C THR A 51 8.38 -2.34 13.11
N CYS A 52 7.34 -1.64 13.54
CA CYS A 52 6.39 -0.99 12.64
C CYS A 52 7.02 0.25 11.98
N ARG A 53 6.42 0.68 10.85
CA ARG A 53 6.73 1.99 10.26
C ARG A 53 6.25 3.12 11.18
N ASP A 54 6.97 4.22 11.12
CA ASP A 54 6.61 5.47 11.78
C ASP A 54 5.50 6.16 10.97
N TRP A 55 4.25 5.98 11.40
CA TRP A 55 3.07 6.50 10.70
C TRP A 55 2.98 8.01 10.73
N ASP A 56 3.48 8.67 11.78
CA ASP A 56 3.48 10.12 11.87
C ASP A 56 4.36 10.74 10.77
N LYS A 57 5.52 10.13 10.49
CA LYS A 57 6.36 10.55 9.35
C LYS A 57 5.71 10.30 7.99
N ILE A 58 4.95 9.21 7.86
CA ILE A 58 4.21 8.90 6.62
C ILE A 58 3.11 9.94 6.40
N HIS A 59 2.30 10.25 7.42
CA HIS A 59 1.28 11.31 7.36
C HIS A 59 1.90 12.69 7.09
N ALA A 60 3.05 13.00 7.70
CA ALA A 60 3.77 14.23 7.42
C ALA A 60 4.22 14.29 5.94
N TRP A 61 4.74 13.19 5.38
CA TRP A 61 5.13 13.12 3.97
C TRP A 61 3.93 13.26 3.01
N GLU A 62 2.81 12.62 3.33
CA GLU A 62 1.56 12.61 2.56
C GLU A 62 0.92 13.99 2.56
N SER A 63 0.78 14.63 3.72
CA SER A 63 0.14 15.95 3.85
C SER A 63 0.81 17.04 3.02
N LEU A 64 2.13 16.92 2.78
CA LEU A 64 2.91 17.82 1.92
C LEU A 64 2.71 17.58 0.42
N ARG A 65 2.15 16.44 0.03
CA ARG A 65 2.05 15.97 -1.36
C ARG A 65 0.63 15.64 -1.81
N GLN A 66 -0.33 15.71 -0.90
CA GLN A 66 -1.74 15.48 -1.21
C GLN A 66 -2.22 16.37 -2.37
N THR A 67 -2.96 15.78 -3.30
CA THR A 67 -3.58 16.51 -4.39
C THR A 67 -4.67 17.41 -3.84
N ARG A 68 -4.56 18.73 -4.07
CA ARG A 68 -5.60 19.68 -3.70
C ARG A 68 -6.64 19.75 -4.82
N PHE A 69 -7.60 18.82 -4.82
CA PHE A 69 -8.63 18.72 -5.87
C PHE A 69 -9.38 20.03 -6.13
N LYS A 70 -9.61 20.82 -5.07
CA LYS A 70 -10.21 22.16 -5.16
C LYS A 70 -9.44 23.16 -6.03
N ASP A 71 -8.16 22.91 -6.30
CA ASP A 71 -7.33 23.76 -7.14
C ASP A 71 -7.34 23.32 -8.62
N ILE A 72 -7.87 22.14 -8.92
CA ILE A 72 -7.88 21.56 -10.26
C ILE A 72 -9.07 22.14 -11.05
N GLU A 73 -8.79 22.81 -12.17
CA GLU A 73 -9.82 23.47 -12.97
C GLU A 73 -10.87 22.49 -13.52
N ALA A 74 -10.44 21.31 -13.95
CA ALA A 74 -11.33 20.25 -14.41
C ALA A 74 -12.27 19.74 -13.30
N TRP A 75 -11.84 19.79 -12.04
CA TRP A 75 -12.69 19.46 -10.90
C TRP A 75 -13.71 20.58 -10.63
N LYS A 76 -13.27 21.85 -10.68
CA LYS A 76 -14.14 23.02 -10.46
C LYS A 76 -15.25 23.16 -11.50
N ASN A 77 -14.93 22.88 -12.77
CA ASN A 77 -15.87 23.04 -13.88
C ASN A 77 -16.70 21.76 -14.15
N GLY A 78 -16.53 20.71 -13.33
CA GLY A 78 -17.26 19.46 -13.43
C GLY A 78 -16.84 18.54 -14.59
N SER A 79 -15.73 18.83 -15.27
CA SER A 79 -15.23 17.99 -16.37
C SER A 79 -14.45 16.76 -15.90
N LEU A 80 -13.96 16.76 -14.66
CA LEU A 80 -13.30 15.62 -14.02
C LEU A 80 -14.22 15.07 -12.91
N VAL A 81 -14.53 13.79 -13.02
CA VAL A 81 -15.30 13.04 -12.02
C VAL A 81 -14.43 11.91 -11.51
N LEU A 82 -14.38 11.75 -10.18
CA LEU A 82 -13.79 10.56 -9.58
C LEU A 82 -14.74 9.39 -9.86
N VAL A 83 -14.27 8.47 -10.69
CA VAL A 83 -14.85 7.14 -10.84
C VAL A 83 -13.94 6.21 -10.05
N ASP A 84 -14.53 5.45 -9.13
CA ASP A 84 -13.83 4.41 -8.38
C ASP A 84 -13.67 3.14 -9.23
#